data_AF-A0A9E5F3F2-F1
#
_entry.id   AF-A0A9E5F3F2-F1
#
_cell.length_a   1.000
_cell.length_b   1.000
_cell.length_c   1.000
_cell.angle_alpha   90.00
_cell.angle_beta   90.00
_cell.angle_gamma   90.00
#
_symmetry.space_group_name_H-M   'P 1'
#
loop_
_entity.id
_entity.type
_entity.pdbx_description
1 polymer ?
#
loop_
_entity_poly.entity_id
_entity_poly.type
_entity_poly.pdbx_seq_one_letter_code
_entity_poly.pdbx_strand_id
1 'polypeptide(L)'
;MKVLLVTPPMTQINTPYPATAYLTGFLKQEKVPVAQRDLGLELFLKIFSKPGLTRIASELEKKKSGHRILKKWDHYLNTVDLVVRFLQGKNPTLSYAISRRGFLPEGPRFKSLQEWEKTGDPELHWAFGSLGNQDRAKYLASLYIDDLTDLIRSEIDPRFELSRYAEKLAASAASFDPIVEALSSSPTLLDQMLDELWTEVLQDEKPTVVGFSLPFPGNVYAAFRMAGLTKQISPNTKVIGGGGYVNTELRELKDSRVFDYFDYLTLDDGERPFLTLLENIKNPKNPPKFFRTLLREQGRVVLKSDSLHDIPLKDAGVPSYEGLLLDRYLSLNEGLNPMHRLWSDGRWNKLTLAHGCYWKKCTFCDVSLDYINRYEPQGAKLIVDRIEQLIQETGETGFHFVDEAAPPKVLVAMAEELIRRGIKITWWGNIRFEKTFTREVTQLLAQSGCVAVSGGLEVASDRLLKLMETMLVATISLVINWV
;
A
#
# COMPACT_ATOMS: atom_id res chain seq x y z
N MET A 1 -23.49 -7.74 14.01
CA MET A 1 -22.88 -7.03 12.87
C MET A 1 -21.38 -7.13 13.04
N LYS A 2 -20.67 -7.65 12.03
CA LYS A 2 -19.20 -7.72 11.98
C LYS A 2 -18.73 -7.12 10.66
N VAL A 3 -17.75 -6.23 10.73
CA VAL A 3 -17.12 -5.57 9.59
C VAL A 3 -15.85 -6.33 9.23
N LEU A 4 -15.63 -6.58 7.93
CA LEU A 4 -14.35 -7.02 7.39
C LEU A 4 -13.81 -5.92 6.47
N LEU A 5 -12.69 -5.33 6.83
CA LEU A 5 -11.97 -4.37 5.99
C LEU A 5 -10.91 -5.09 5.15
N VAL A 6 -10.87 -4.78 3.86
CA VAL A 6 -10.04 -5.51 2.90
C VAL A 6 -9.20 -4.53 2.10
N THR A 7 -7.90 -4.76 2.11
CA THR A 7 -7.00 -4.24 1.08
C THR A 7 -6.99 -5.27 -0.06
N PRO A 8 -7.57 -4.96 -1.24
CA PRO A 8 -7.53 -5.87 -2.37
C PRO A 8 -6.11 -6.14 -2.83
N PRO A 9 -5.89 -7.22 -3.61
CA PRO A 9 -4.59 -7.49 -4.15
C PRO A 9 -3.93 -6.29 -4.81
N MET A 10 -2.58 -6.30 -4.81
CA MET A 10 -1.74 -5.45 -5.66
C MET A 10 -1.53 -4.04 -5.11
N THR A 11 -1.55 -3.98 -3.79
CA THR A 11 -0.84 -3.00 -2.99
C THR A 11 0.59 -3.48 -2.73
N GLN A 12 1.39 -2.64 -2.08
CA GLN A 12 2.73 -2.98 -1.63
C GLN A 12 2.76 -4.28 -0.81
N ILE A 13 3.71 -5.18 -1.09
CA ILE A 13 3.89 -6.47 -0.40
C ILE A 13 4.98 -6.43 0.68
N ASN A 14 5.57 -5.26 0.92
CA ASN A 14 6.55 -5.01 1.97
C ASN A 14 5.96 -4.36 3.23
N THR A 15 4.78 -3.74 3.12
CA THR A 15 4.10 -3.15 4.25
C THR A 15 2.59 -3.10 3.98
N PRO A 16 1.74 -3.22 5.02
CA PRO A 16 0.31 -2.99 4.83
C PRO A 16 0.04 -1.56 4.36
N TYR A 17 -0.92 -1.42 3.43
CA TYR A 17 -1.46 -0.11 3.09
C TYR A 17 -2.23 0.47 4.28
N PRO A 18 -2.02 1.75 4.66
CA PRO A 18 -2.47 2.25 5.95
C PRO A 18 -3.99 2.35 6.12
N ALA A 19 -4.77 2.52 5.05
CA ALA A 19 -6.19 2.86 5.15
C ALA A 19 -7.02 1.90 6.02
N THR A 20 -6.84 0.58 5.87
CA THR A 20 -7.58 -0.39 6.68
C THR A 20 -7.13 -0.37 8.14
N ALA A 21 -5.85 -0.11 8.41
CA ALA A 21 -5.33 -0.04 9.78
C ALA A 21 -5.89 1.18 10.54
N TYR A 22 -5.97 2.34 9.88
CA TYR A 22 -6.59 3.54 10.45
C TYR A 22 -8.07 3.31 10.75
N LEU A 23 -8.83 2.84 9.76
CA LEU A 23 -10.25 2.62 9.93
C LEU A 23 -10.54 1.48 10.93
N THR A 24 -9.69 0.45 11.02
CA THR A 24 -9.78 -0.58 12.06
C THR A 24 -9.60 0.02 13.45
N GLY A 25 -8.58 0.86 13.63
CA GLY A 25 -8.34 1.58 14.87
C GLY A 25 -9.53 2.43 15.32
N PHE A 26 -10.07 3.23 14.40
CA PHE A 26 -11.27 4.03 14.61
C PHE A 26 -12.49 3.17 14.98
N LEU A 27 -12.79 2.13 14.20
CA LEU A 27 -13.96 1.27 14.43
C LEU A 27 -13.87 0.52 15.77
N LYS A 28 -12.67 0.13 16.21
CA LYS A 28 -12.46 -0.45 17.55
C LYS A 28 -12.77 0.56 18.66
N GLN A 29 -12.35 1.81 18.50
CA GLN A 29 -12.68 2.89 19.44
C GLN A 29 -14.21 3.08 19.55
N GLU A 30 -14.91 3.00 18.42
CA GLU A 30 -16.38 3.04 18.33
C GLU A 30 -17.07 1.71 18.74
N LYS A 31 -16.29 0.73 19.23
CA LYS A 31 -16.77 -0.59 19.70
C LYS A 31 -17.52 -1.38 18.62
N VAL A 32 -17.16 -1.17 17.35
CA VAL A 32 -17.66 -1.94 16.22
C VAL A 32 -16.78 -3.19 16.06
N PRO A 33 -17.35 -4.41 16.06
CA PRO A 33 -16.58 -5.62 15.76
C PRO A 33 -16.02 -5.55 14.34
N VAL A 34 -14.71 -5.50 14.22
CA VAL A 34 -13.98 -5.34 12.96
C VAL A 34 -12.83 -6.34 12.87
N ALA A 35 -12.67 -6.93 11.68
CA ALA A 35 -11.50 -7.68 11.25
C ALA A 35 -10.92 -7.01 10.00
N GLN A 36 -9.65 -7.27 9.69
CA GLN A 36 -9.02 -6.77 8.46
C GLN A 36 -8.14 -7.83 7.80
N ARG A 37 -8.02 -7.77 6.48
CA ARG A 37 -7.20 -8.68 5.67
C ARG A 37 -6.48 -7.91 4.55
N ASP A 38 -5.25 -8.35 4.25
CA ASP A 38 -4.45 -7.85 3.13
C ASP A 38 -4.34 -8.94 2.07
N LEU A 39 -5.23 -8.88 1.09
CA LEU A 39 -5.31 -9.87 0.03
C LEU A 39 -4.17 -9.69 -0.99
N GLY A 40 -3.44 -8.56 -0.97
CA GLY A 40 -2.20 -8.39 -1.72
C GLY A 40 -1.12 -9.33 -1.23
N LEU A 41 -0.83 -9.28 0.06
CA LEU A 41 0.14 -10.18 0.66
C LEU A 41 -0.33 -11.64 0.61
N GLU A 42 -1.58 -11.91 0.97
CA GLU A 42 -2.08 -13.29 1.05
C GLU A 42 -2.13 -13.98 -0.31
N LEU A 43 -2.59 -13.29 -1.37
CA LEU A 43 -2.56 -13.83 -2.73
C LEU A 43 -1.13 -14.02 -3.22
N PHE A 44 -0.24 -13.06 -2.96
CA PHE A 44 1.19 -13.21 -3.28
C PHE A 44 1.75 -14.49 -2.65
N LEU A 45 1.51 -14.72 -1.36
CA LEU A 45 2.01 -15.90 -0.66
C LEU A 45 1.37 -17.21 -1.14
N LYS A 46 0.12 -17.17 -1.61
CA LYS A 46 -0.54 -18.32 -2.25
C LYS A 46 0.13 -18.66 -3.59
N ILE A 47 0.45 -17.64 -4.40
CA ILE A 47 1.10 -17.77 -5.71
C ILE A 47 2.57 -18.21 -5.56
N PHE A 48 3.37 -17.46 -4.80
CA PHE A 48 4.80 -17.69 -4.61
C PHE A 48 5.05 -18.70 -3.49
N SER A 49 4.48 -19.88 -3.67
CA SER A 49 4.68 -21.05 -2.82
C SER A 49 4.87 -22.28 -3.69
N LYS A 50 5.47 -23.35 -3.15
CA LYS A 50 5.58 -24.60 -3.91
C LYS A 50 4.23 -25.12 -4.42
N PRO A 51 3.11 -25.12 -3.65
CA PRO A 51 1.79 -25.47 -4.17
C PRO A 51 1.29 -24.52 -5.28
N GLY A 52 1.46 -23.20 -5.10
CA GLY A 52 1.04 -22.20 -6.10
C GLY A 52 1.79 -22.36 -7.42
N LEU A 53 3.12 -22.50 -7.36
CA LEU A 53 3.93 -22.76 -8.54
C LEU A 53 3.61 -24.12 -9.17
N THR A 54 3.31 -25.17 -8.39
CA THR A 54 2.86 -26.45 -8.97
C THR A 54 1.62 -26.27 -9.85
N ARG A 55 0.63 -25.47 -9.41
CA ARG A 55 -0.56 -25.18 -10.23
C ARG A 55 -0.23 -24.40 -11.49
N ILE A 56 0.67 -23.41 -11.40
CA ILE A 56 1.17 -22.66 -12.56
C ILE A 56 1.83 -23.61 -13.55
N ALA A 57 2.65 -24.55 -13.09
CA ALA A 57 3.30 -25.56 -13.93
C ALA A 57 2.27 -26.36 -14.73
N SER A 58 1.25 -26.89 -14.05
CA SER A 58 0.19 -27.66 -14.70
C SER A 58 -0.57 -26.85 -15.74
N GLU A 59 -0.76 -25.55 -15.49
CA GLU A 59 -1.42 -24.66 -16.45
C GLU A 59 -0.53 -24.36 -17.68
N LEU A 60 0.78 -24.18 -17.47
CA LEU A 60 1.76 -24.02 -18.55
C LEU A 60 1.88 -25.28 -19.41
N GLU A 61 1.82 -26.46 -18.80
CA GLU A 61 1.81 -27.75 -19.50
C GLU A 61 0.57 -27.91 -20.38
N LYS A 62 -0.63 -27.58 -19.86
CA LYS A 62 -1.87 -27.59 -20.65
C LYS A 62 -1.79 -26.65 -21.85
N LYS A 63 -1.20 -25.47 -21.67
CA LYS A 63 -0.97 -24.47 -22.72
C LYS A 63 0.17 -24.84 -23.68
N LYS A 64 0.93 -25.92 -23.40
CA LYS A 64 2.14 -26.31 -24.15
C LYS A 64 3.15 -25.17 -24.26
N SER A 65 3.33 -24.41 -23.18
CA SER A 65 4.23 -23.26 -23.17
C SER A 65 5.68 -23.70 -23.45
N GLY A 66 6.34 -23.00 -24.37
CA GLY A 66 7.77 -23.19 -24.67
C GLY A 66 8.69 -22.35 -23.79
N HIS A 67 8.18 -21.72 -22.73
CA HIS A 67 8.93 -20.73 -21.97
C HIS A 67 10.20 -21.33 -21.34
N ARG A 68 11.34 -20.67 -21.56
CA ARG A 68 12.68 -21.21 -21.21
C ARG A 68 12.83 -21.54 -19.72
N ILE A 69 12.10 -20.83 -18.86
CA ILE A 69 12.12 -21.03 -17.40
C ILE A 69 11.69 -22.44 -17.00
N LEU A 70 10.85 -23.11 -17.79
CA LEU A 70 10.36 -24.46 -17.55
C LEU A 70 11.49 -25.50 -17.50
N LYS A 71 12.61 -25.25 -18.21
CA LYS A 71 13.80 -26.12 -18.16
C LYS A 71 14.46 -26.19 -16.77
N LYS A 72 14.16 -25.23 -15.89
CA LYS A 72 14.66 -25.17 -14.52
C LYS A 72 13.53 -25.23 -13.49
N TRP A 73 12.33 -25.68 -13.87
CA TRP A 73 11.13 -25.55 -13.03
C TRP A 73 11.26 -26.25 -11.68
N ASP A 74 11.80 -27.46 -11.65
CA ASP A 74 12.06 -28.19 -10.40
C ASP A 74 12.95 -27.39 -9.43
N HIS A 75 13.87 -26.59 -9.96
CA HIS A 75 14.71 -25.73 -9.15
C HIS A 75 13.90 -24.57 -8.54
N TYR A 76 12.99 -23.95 -9.29
CA TYR A 76 12.05 -22.96 -8.75
C TYR A 76 11.14 -23.56 -7.67
N LEU A 77 10.57 -24.74 -7.91
CA LEU A 77 9.73 -25.44 -6.92
C LEU A 77 10.45 -25.76 -5.61
N ASN A 78 11.75 -26.04 -5.66
CA ASN A 78 12.54 -26.36 -4.47
C ASN A 78 13.13 -25.13 -3.76
N THR A 79 13.11 -23.95 -4.39
CA THR A 79 13.72 -22.74 -3.84
C THR A 79 12.72 -21.65 -3.46
N VAL A 80 11.51 -21.62 -4.04
CA VAL A 80 10.53 -20.54 -3.82
C VAL A 80 10.21 -20.30 -2.35
N ASP A 81 9.91 -21.34 -1.57
CA ASP A 81 9.56 -21.19 -0.16
C ASP A 81 10.76 -20.69 0.67
N LEU A 82 11.98 -21.09 0.30
CA LEU A 82 13.21 -20.63 0.95
C LEU A 82 13.47 -19.15 0.64
N VAL A 83 13.27 -18.74 -0.61
CA VAL A 83 13.41 -17.35 -1.06
C VAL A 83 12.40 -16.45 -0.36
N VAL A 84 11.11 -16.83 -0.34
CA VAL A 84 10.07 -16.05 0.35
C VAL A 84 10.36 -15.94 1.84
N ARG A 85 10.75 -17.03 2.51
CA ARG A 85 11.14 -16.99 3.93
C ARG A 85 12.37 -16.12 4.19
N PHE A 86 13.34 -16.12 3.27
CA PHE A 86 14.51 -15.25 3.38
C PHE A 86 14.13 -13.77 3.23
N LEU A 87 13.29 -13.42 2.25
CA LEU A 87 12.78 -12.07 2.06
C LEU A 87 11.90 -11.59 3.23
N GLN A 88 11.27 -12.51 3.96
CA GLN A 88 10.56 -12.24 5.23
C GLN A 88 11.50 -12.10 6.44
N GLY A 89 12.82 -12.19 6.26
CA GLY A 89 13.80 -12.14 7.35
C GLY A 89 13.88 -13.41 8.22
N LYS A 90 13.19 -14.50 7.85
CA LYS A 90 13.08 -15.73 8.67
C LYS A 90 14.24 -16.71 8.49
N ASN A 91 15.15 -16.47 7.55
CA ASN A 91 16.31 -17.34 7.31
C ASN A 91 17.55 -16.54 6.83
N PRO A 92 18.11 -15.65 7.67
CA PRO A 92 19.19 -14.73 7.25
C PRO A 92 20.47 -15.45 6.80
N THR A 93 20.73 -16.68 7.24
CA THR A 93 21.92 -17.45 6.84
C THR A 93 21.86 -17.92 5.39
N LEU A 94 20.67 -17.96 4.78
CA LEU A 94 20.51 -18.29 3.35
C LEU A 94 21.21 -17.28 2.43
N SER A 95 21.51 -16.07 2.93
CA SER A 95 22.26 -15.05 2.19
C SER A 95 23.59 -15.57 1.64
N TYR A 96 24.33 -16.42 2.38
CA TYR A 96 25.58 -17.01 1.89
C TYR A 96 25.39 -17.95 0.69
N ALA A 97 24.29 -18.69 0.65
CA ALA A 97 23.99 -19.59 -0.45
C ALA A 97 23.51 -18.80 -1.68
N ILE A 98 22.59 -17.85 -1.49
CA ILE A 98 22.06 -17.00 -2.56
C ILE A 98 23.19 -16.19 -3.21
N SER A 99 24.06 -15.57 -2.41
CA SER A 99 25.15 -14.72 -2.91
C SER A 99 26.23 -15.47 -3.70
N ARG A 100 26.42 -16.78 -3.48
CA ARG A 100 27.43 -17.58 -4.18
C ARG A 100 27.09 -17.90 -5.65
N ARG A 101 25.89 -17.51 -6.10
CA ARG A 101 25.31 -17.84 -7.42
C ARG A 101 25.22 -19.36 -7.68
N GLY A 102 24.30 -19.76 -8.54
CA GLY A 102 23.98 -21.19 -8.78
C GLY A 102 23.04 -21.84 -7.77
N PHE A 103 22.81 -21.23 -6.59
CA PHE A 103 21.75 -21.65 -5.68
C PHE A 103 20.34 -21.31 -6.18
N LEU A 104 20.16 -20.15 -6.83
CA LEU A 104 18.88 -19.79 -7.44
C LEU A 104 18.89 -20.11 -8.93
N PRO A 105 17.77 -20.57 -9.51
CA PRO A 105 17.62 -20.58 -10.95
C PRO A 105 17.55 -19.13 -11.45
N GLU A 106 18.38 -18.82 -12.45
CA GLU A 106 18.44 -17.50 -13.05
C GLU A 106 17.73 -17.49 -14.42
N GLY A 107 16.82 -16.53 -14.60
CA GLY A 107 16.12 -16.20 -15.84
C GLY A 107 16.57 -14.85 -16.44
N PRO A 108 15.76 -14.25 -17.33
CA PRO A 108 16.11 -13.03 -18.07
C PRO A 108 16.48 -11.82 -17.21
N ARG A 109 15.91 -11.66 -16.00
CA ARG A 109 16.19 -10.51 -15.11
C ARG A 109 17.62 -10.48 -14.58
N PHE A 110 18.32 -11.60 -14.63
CA PHE A 110 19.74 -11.70 -14.25
C PHE A 110 20.71 -11.27 -15.36
N LYS A 111 20.24 -10.95 -16.58
CA LYS A 111 21.12 -10.59 -17.69
C LYS A 111 21.93 -9.32 -17.42
N SER A 112 21.32 -8.29 -16.83
CA SER A 112 22.01 -7.04 -16.46
C SER A 112 23.18 -7.30 -15.51
N LEU A 113 23.01 -8.22 -14.54
CA LEU A 113 24.09 -8.69 -13.66
C LEU A 113 25.20 -9.43 -14.43
N GLN A 114 24.84 -10.28 -15.39
CA GLN A 114 25.80 -11.04 -16.19
C GLN A 114 26.60 -10.15 -17.17
N GLU A 115 25.99 -9.09 -17.67
CA GLU A 115 26.66 -8.06 -18.48
C GLU A 115 27.61 -7.24 -17.61
N TRP A 116 27.17 -6.87 -16.40
CA TRP A 116 27.99 -6.16 -15.42
C TRP A 116 29.26 -6.93 -14.99
N GLU A 117 29.14 -8.21 -14.65
CA GLU A 117 30.30 -9.05 -14.28
C GLU A 117 31.37 -9.11 -15.38
N LYS A 118 30.98 -8.85 -16.64
CA LYS A 118 31.89 -8.82 -17.78
C LYS A 118 32.49 -7.44 -18.04
N THR A 119 31.78 -6.36 -17.74
CA THR A 119 32.20 -4.99 -18.05
C THR A 119 32.96 -4.31 -16.92
N GLY A 120 32.82 -4.77 -15.67
CA GLY A 120 33.54 -4.21 -14.52
C GLY A 120 33.11 -2.78 -14.16
N ASP A 121 31.84 -2.44 -14.40
CA ASP A 121 31.29 -1.09 -14.21
C ASP A 121 31.59 -0.50 -12.80
N PRO A 122 32.26 0.67 -12.71
CA PRO A 122 32.61 1.34 -11.46
C PRO A 122 31.42 1.73 -10.58
N GLU A 123 30.26 2.11 -11.14
CA GLU A 123 29.09 2.56 -10.35
C GLU A 123 28.48 1.40 -9.56
N LEU A 124 28.43 0.22 -10.18
CA LEU A 124 27.96 -1.01 -9.54
C LEU A 124 29.01 -1.64 -8.60
N HIS A 125 30.30 -1.42 -8.83
CA HIS A 125 31.35 -1.81 -7.88
C HIS A 125 31.33 -0.94 -6.60
N TRP A 126 30.95 0.34 -6.71
CA TRP A 126 30.68 1.19 -5.54
C TRP A 126 29.43 0.74 -4.78
N ALA A 127 28.35 0.41 -5.50
CA ALA A 127 27.13 -0.13 -4.90
C ALA A 127 27.34 -1.50 -4.24
N PHE A 128 27.89 -2.51 -4.93
CA PHE A 128 28.12 -3.84 -4.34
C PHE A 128 29.35 -3.94 -3.44
N GLY A 129 30.35 -3.06 -3.61
CA GLY A 129 31.49 -2.95 -2.70
C GLY A 129 31.11 -2.36 -1.34
N SER A 130 29.99 -1.63 -1.27
CA SER A 130 29.41 -1.12 -0.02
C SER A 130 28.24 -1.98 0.51
N LEU A 131 27.58 -2.79 -0.33
CA LEU A 131 26.48 -3.68 0.09
C LEU A 131 26.99 -4.88 0.89
N GLY A 132 26.37 -5.12 2.04
CA GLY A 132 26.58 -6.32 2.82
C GLY A 132 26.04 -7.58 2.10
N ASN A 133 26.54 -8.76 2.50
CA ASN A 133 26.10 -10.05 1.93
C ASN A 133 24.57 -10.26 1.98
N GLN A 134 23.91 -9.72 3.01
CA GLN A 134 22.45 -9.74 3.12
C GLN A 134 21.77 -8.99 1.98
N ASP A 135 22.23 -7.77 1.69
CA ASP A 135 21.60 -6.92 0.69
C ASP A 135 21.81 -7.45 -0.72
N ARG A 136 23.00 -8.01 -1.00
CA ARG A 136 23.27 -8.73 -2.24
C ARG A 136 22.31 -9.91 -2.41
N ALA A 137 22.11 -10.70 -1.36
CA ALA A 137 21.19 -11.83 -1.41
C ALA A 137 19.72 -11.38 -1.60
N LYS A 138 19.28 -10.31 -0.93
CA LYS A 138 17.94 -9.72 -1.13
C LYS A 138 17.74 -9.28 -2.58
N TYR A 139 18.70 -8.60 -3.18
CA TYR A 139 18.63 -8.18 -4.58
C TYR A 139 18.48 -9.39 -5.53
N LEU A 140 19.31 -10.42 -5.37
CA LEU A 140 19.22 -11.64 -6.18
C LEU A 140 17.89 -12.38 -5.97
N ALA A 141 17.37 -12.42 -4.74
CA ALA A 141 16.07 -12.98 -4.42
C ALA A 141 14.92 -12.16 -5.02
N SER A 142 15.02 -10.82 -5.08
CA SER A 142 14.05 -9.96 -5.75
C SER A 142 14.02 -10.22 -7.27
N LEU A 143 15.17 -10.33 -7.94
CA LEU A 143 15.22 -10.69 -9.36
C LEU A 143 14.61 -12.07 -9.65
N TYR A 144 14.76 -13.03 -8.73
CA TYR A 144 14.11 -14.34 -8.83
C TYR A 144 12.57 -14.22 -8.79
N ILE A 145 12.03 -13.35 -7.92
CA ILE A 145 10.59 -13.09 -7.85
C ILE A 145 10.12 -12.36 -9.12
N ASP A 146 10.91 -11.42 -9.65
CA ASP A 146 10.61 -10.72 -10.90
C ASP A 146 10.57 -11.66 -12.11
N ASP A 147 11.50 -12.61 -12.21
CA ASP A 147 11.51 -13.62 -13.28
C ASP A 147 10.23 -14.47 -13.29
N LEU A 148 9.78 -14.91 -12.11
CA LEU A 148 8.51 -15.63 -11.96
C LEU A 148 7.30 -14.73 -12.26
N THR A 149 7.35 -13.47 -11.85
CA THR A 149 6.31 -12.47 -12.14
C THR A 149 6.15 -12.25 -13.64
N ASP A 150 7.26 -12.09 -14.37
CA ASP A 150 7.24 -11.92 -15.82
C ASP A 150 6.64 -13.13 -16.53
N LEU A 151 6.98 -14.35 -16.11
CA LEU A 151 6.38 -15.58 -16.63
C LEU A 151 4.87 -15.61 -16.40
N ILE A 152 4.43 -15.36 -15.16
CA ILE A 152 3.02 -15.38 -14.80
C ILE A 152 2.28 -14.35 -15.65
N ARG A 153 2.85 -13.15 -15.81
CA ARG A 153 2.29 -12.11 -16.66
C ARG A 153 2.17 -12.54 -18.11
N SER A 154 3.21 -13.12 -18.70
CA SER A 154 3.20 -13.44 -20.14
C SER A 154 2.37 -14.68 -20.48
N GLU A 155 2.29 -15.68 -19.60
CA GLU A 155 1.71 -16.99 -19.92
C GLU A 155 0.41 -17.31 -19.17
N ILE A 156 0.19 -16.73 -17.98
CA ILE A 156 -0.94 -17.06 -17.11
C ILE A 156 -1.99 -15.96 -17.11
N ASP A 157 -1.60 -14.73 -16.80
CA ASP A 157 -2.49 -13.59 -16.69
C ASP A 157 -1.79 -12.29 -17.10
N PRO A 158 -2.12 -11.68 -18.26
CA PRO A 158 -1.47 -10.46 -18.74
C PRO A 158 -1.69 -9.24 -17.84
N ARG A 159 -2.61 -9.34 -16.88
CA ARG A 159 -2.87 -8.29 -15.90
C ARG A 159 -1.92 -8.37 -14.71
N PHE A 160 -1.15 -9.45 -14.53
CA PHE A 160 -0.36 -9.67 -13.32
C PHE A 160 0.88 -8.78 -13.18
N GLU A 161 0.97 -8.02 -12.09
CA GLU A 161 2.15 -7.23 -11.70
C GLU A 161 2.24 -7.17 -10.16
N LEU A 162 3.45 -7.23 -9.58
CA LEU A 162 3.64 -7.29 -8.11
C LEU A 162 3.03 -6.11 -7.35
N SER A 163 2.96 -4.94 -7.98
CA SER A 163 2.47 -3.71 -7.35
C SER A 163 1.40 -2.97 -8.16
N ARG A 164 0.99 -3.49 -9.33
CA ARG A 164 0.23 -2.74 -10.37
C ARG A 164 -0.65 -3.62 -11.27
N TYR A 165 -1.32 -4.62 -10.70
CA TYR A 165 -2.13 -5.55 -11.48
C TYR A 165 -3.27 -4.88 -12.23
N ALA A 166 -3.52 -5.22 -13.49
CA ALA A 166 -4.64 -4.68 -14.27
C ALA A 166 -4.74 -3.13 -14.27
N GLU A 167 -3.66 -2.40 -13.96
CA GLU A 167 -3.66 -0.92 -13.88
C GLU A 167 -4.26 -0.35 -15.18
N LYS A 168 -3.89 -0.93 -16.33
CA LYS A 168 -4.39 -0.54 -17.66
C LYS A 168 -5.91 -0.64 -17.85
N LEU A 169 -6.62 -1.49 -17.10
CA LEU A 169 -8.08 -1.63 -17.21
C LEU A 169 -8.82 -0.48 -16.55
N ALA A 170 -8.19 0.17 -15.57
CA ALA A 170 -8.78 1.21 -14.74
C ALA A 170 -8.10 2.58 -14.94
N ALA A 171 -6.83 2.62 -15.33
CA ALA A 171 -6.09 3.85 -15.60
C ALA A 171 -6.67 4.56 -16.82
N SER A 172 -7.22 5.76 -16.60
CA SER A 172 -7.80 6.61 -17.64
C SER A 172 -8.95 5.95 -18.42
N ALA A 173 -9.64 4.98 -17.81
CA ALA A 173 -10.77 4.31 -18.46
C ALA A 173 -11.98 5.26 -18.50
N ALA A 174 -12.35 5.70 -19.71
CA ALA A 174 -13.50 6.58 -19.92
C ALA A 174 -14.85 5.87 -19.71
N SER A 175 -14.87 4.54 -19.61
CA SER A 175 -16.06 3.74 -19.34
C SER A 175 -15.75 2.55 -18.43
N PHE A 176 -16.80 1.99 -17.83
CA PHE A 176 -16.71 0.80 -17.01
C PHE A 176 -16.69 -0.51 -17.82
N ASP A 177 -16.81 -0.44 -19.15
CA ASP A 177 -16.92 -1.62 -20.03
C ASP A 177 -15.71 -2.57 -19.93
N PRO A 178 -14.44 -2.09 -19.91
CA PRO A 178 -13.29 -2.99 -19.82
C PRO A 178 -13.29 -3.85 -18.55
N ILE A 179 -13.77 -3.30 -17.44
CA ILE A 179 -13.88 -4.04 -16.17
C ILE A 179 -15.00 -5.08 -16.27
N VAL A 180 -16.17 -4.71 -16.79
CA VAL A 180 -17.30 -5.63 -16.97
C VAL A 180 -16.95 -6.79 -17.91
N GLU A 181 -16.29 -6.50 -19.03
CA GLU A 181 -15.82 -7.50 -19.98
C GLU A 181 -14.82 -8.47 -19.33
N ALA A 182 -13.85 -7.94 -18.58
CA ALA A 182 -12.87 -8.76 -17.87
C ALA A 182 -13.49 -9.60 -16.73
N LEU A 183 -14.56 -9.13 -16.09
CA LEU A 183 -15.29 -9.86 -15.05
C LEU A 183 -16.22 -10.94 -15.64
N SER A 184 -16.69 -10.74 -16.87
CA SER A 184 -17.58 -11.67 -17.58
C SER A 184 -16.81 -12.74 -18.35
N SER A 185 -15.51 -12.53 -18.58
CA SER A 185 -14.61 -13.48 -19.23
C SER A 185 -14.32 -14.70 -18.37
N SER A 186 -13.90 -15.81 -18.99
CA SER A 186 -13.47 -17.00 -18.26
C SER A 186 -12.32 -16.66 -17.30
N PRO A 187 -12.38 -17.12 -16.04
CA PRO A 187 -11.37 -16.77 -15.04
C PRO A 187 -10.02 -17.39 -15.36
N THR A 188 -8.95 -16.60 -15.20
CA THR A 188 -7.57 -17.10 -15.25
C THR A 188 -7.27 -18.00 -14.05
N LEU A 189 -6.08 -18.64 -14.04
CA LEU A 189 -5.64 -19.38 -12.86
C LEU A 189 -5.53 -18.47 -11.63
N LEU A 190 -5.07 -17.23 -11.80
CA LEU A 190 -4.92 -16.30 -10.67
C LEU A 190 -6.28 -15.84 -10.13
N ASP A 191 -7.24 -15.62 -11.03
CA ASP A 191 -8.64 -15.37 -10.69
C ASP A 191 -9.23 -16.49 -9.83
N GLN A 192 -8.99 -17.75 -10.21
CA GLN A 192 -9.43 -18.92 -9.44
C GLN A 192 -8.76 -18.98 -8.06
N MET A 193 -7.45 -18.72 -7.99
CA MET A 193 -6.71 -18.69 -6.73
C MET A 193 -7.21 -17.57 -5.80
N LEU A 194 -7.58 -16.41 -6.35
CA LEU A 194 -8.19 -15.31 -5.62
C LEU A 194 -9.59 -15.67 -5.12
N ASP A 195 -10.44 -16.28 -5.97
CA ASP A 195 -11.79 -16.70 -5.58
C ASP A 195 -11.76 -17.73 -4.45
N GLU A 196 -10.86 -18.71 -4.52
CA GLU A 196 -10.65 -19.70 -3.46
C GLU A 196 -10.24 -19.02 -2.16
N LEU A 197 -9.21 -18.16 -2.21
CA LEU A 197 -8.73 -17.42 -1.04
C LEU A 197 -9.84 -16.52 -0.45
N TRP A 198 -10.59 -15.81 -1.28
CA TRP A 198 -11.67 -14.95 -0.82
C TRP A 198 -12.83 -15.74 -0.21
N THR A 199 -13.13 -16.91 -0.78
CA THR A 199 -14.14 -17.83 -0.22
C THR A 199 -13.72 -18.32 1.17
N GLU A 200 -12.46 -18.73 1.35
CA GLU A 200 -11.88 -19.09 2.65
C GLU A 200 -12.03 -17.93 3.66
N VAL A 201 -11.66 -16.72 3.27
CA VAL A 201 -11.78 -15.50 4.10
C VAL A 201 -13.23 -15.25 4.53
N LEU A 202 -14.19 -15.33 3.60
CA LEU A 202 -15.61 -15.11 3.92
C LEU A 202 -16.15 -16.18 4.89
N GLN A 203 -15.70 -17.43 4.76
CA GLN A 203 -16.09 -18.53 5.64
C GLN A 203 -15.52 -18.38 7.05
N ASP A 204 -14.27 -17.95 7.17
CA ASP A 204 -13.59 -17.71 8.43
C ASP A 204 -14.18 -16.51 9.16
N GLU A 205 -14.33 -15.39 8.45
CA GLU A 205 -14.69 -14.12 9.06
C GLU A 205 -16.19 -13.95 9.26
N LYS A 206 -17.02 -14.55 8.39
CA LYS A 206 -18.49 -14.42 8.37
C LYS A 206 -18.98 -12.97 8.53
N PRO A 207 -18.49 -12.02 7.69
CA PRO A 207 -18.85 -10.62 7.85
C PRO A 207 -20.32 -10.36 7.47
N THR A 208 -20.90 -9.34 8.08
CA THR A 208 -22.18 -8.76 7.62
C THR A 208 -21.96 -7.53 6.74
N VAL A 209 -20.76 -6.94 6.82
CA VAL A 209 -20.32 -5.81 6.00
C VAL A 209 -18.89 -6.07 5.56
N VAL A 210 -18.60 -5.91 4.27
CA VAL A 210 -17.24 -5.93 3.70
C VAL A 210 -16.93 -4.52 3.19
N GLY A 211 -15.86 -3.92 3.67
CA GLY A 211 -15.34 -2.64 3.21
C GLY A 211 -14.05 -2.81 2.40
N PHE A 212 -14.05 -2.42 1.13
CA PHE A 212 -12.87 -2.45 0.28
C PHE A 212 -12.20 -1.08 0.21
N SER A 213 -10.91 -1.01 0.54
CA SER A 213 -10.06 0.15 0.27
C SER A 213 -9.50 0.03 -1.15
N LEU A 214 -9.82 0.99 -2.02
CA LEU A 214 -9.40 1.05 -3.42
C LEU A 214 -8.41 2.21 -3.59
N PRO A 215 -7.13 2.06 -3.22
CA PRO A 215 -6.18 3.16 -3.30
C PRO A 215 -5.67 3.43 -4.71
N PHE A 216 -5.52 2.39 -5.54
CA PHE A 216 -4.91 2.50 -6.86
C PHE A 216 -5.76 1.81 -7.94
N PRO A 217 -5.62 2.23 -9.22
CA PRO A 217 -6.34 1.60 -10.34
C PRO A 217 -6.14 0.08 -10.39
N GLY A 218 -4.93 -0.40 -10.04
CA GLY A 218 -4.64 -1.82 -10.11
C GLY A 218 -5.40 -2.70 -9.11
N ASN A 219 -5.98 -2.11 -8.06
CA ASN A 219 -6.77 -2.86 -7.07
C ASN A 219 -8.22 -3.08 -7.53
N VAL A 220 -8.67 -2.31 -8.53
CA VAL A 220 -10.08 -2.18 -8.90
C VAL A 220 -10.63 -3.52 -9.40
N TYR A 221 -9.99 -4.15 -10.39
CA TYR A 221 -10.50 -5.40 -10.96
C TYR A 221 -10.71 -6.48 -9.89
N ALA A 222 -9.70 -6.70 -9.04
CA ALA A 222 -9.76 -7.72 -8.00
C ALA A 222 -10.83 -7.38 -6.94
N ALA A 223 -10.99 -6.11 -6.58
CA ALA A 223 -12.05 -5.70 -5.66
C ALA A 223 -13.45 -5.94 -6.22
N PHE A 224 -13.69 -5.61 -7.50
CA PHE A 224 -14.97 -5.87 -8.15
C PHE A 224 -15.26 -7.37 -8.26
N ARG A 225 -14.24 -8.18 -8.57
CA ARG A 225 -14.35 -9.65 -8.59
C ARG A 225 -14.76 -10.19 -7.22
N MET A 226 -14.05 -9.80 -6.16
CA MET A 226 -14.36 -10.21 -4.78
C MET A 226 -15.72 -9.69 -4.32
N ALA A 227 -16.10 -8.46 -4.67
CA ALA A 227 -17.41 -7.89 -4.38
C ALA A 227 -18.54 -8.70 -5.04
N GLY A 228 -18.38 -9.06 -6.31
CA GLY A 228 -19.31 -9.91 -7.05
C GLY A 228 -19.44 -11.30 -6.40
N LEU A 229 -18.31 -11.94 -6.09
CA LEU A 229 -18.29 -13.24 -5.41
C LEU A 229 -18.92 -13.18 -4.01
N THR A 230 -18.73 -12.07 -3.28
CA THR A 230 -19.39 -11.83 -1.99
C THR A 230 -20.91 -11.83 -2.14
N LYS A 231 -21.45 -11.14 -3.15
CA LYS A 231 -22.89 -11.11 -3.41
C LYS A 231 -23.44 -12.47 -3.85
N GLN A 232 -22.64 -13.31 -4.51
CA GLN A 232 -23.02 -14.68 -4.88
C GLN A 232 -23.07 -15.61 -3.66
N ILE A 233 -22.05 -15.57 -2.81
CA ILE A 233 -21.92 -16.47 -1.65
C ILE A 233 -22.80 -16.03 -0.47
N SER A 234 -22.84 -14.72 -0.20
CA SER A 234 -23.56 -14.14 0.93
C SER A 234 -24.33 -12.87 0.51
N PRO A 235 -25.48 -13.02 -0.18
CA PRO A 235 -26.24 -11.90 -0.77
C PRO A 235 -26.68 -10.81 0.22
N ASN A 236 -26.77 -11.14 1.51
CA ASN A 236 -27.16 -10.22 2.56
C ASN A 236 -25.99 -9.36 3.09
N THR A 237 -24.74 -9.72 2.75
CA THR A 237 -23.56 -8.94 3.15
C THR A 237 -23.53 -7.63 2.39
N LYS A 238 -23.40 -6.52 3.12
CA LYS A 238 -23.25 -5.20 2.50
C LYS A 238 -21.82 -4.99 2.05
N VAL A 239 -21.65 -4.57 0.80
CA VAL A 239 -20.34 -4.34 0.18
C VAL A 239 -20.15 -2.83 -0.01
N ILE A 240 -19.14 -2.28 0.64
CA ILE A 240 -18.83 -0.85 0.64
C ILE A 240 -17.44 -0.64 0.05
N GLY A 241 -17.28 0.35 -0.82
CA GLY A 241 -15.97 0.76 -1.35
C GLY A 241 -15.59 2.18 -0.92
N GLY A 242 -14.29 2.47 -0.86
CA GLY A 242 -13.74 3.80 -0.61
C GLY A 242 -12.26 3.85 -0.99
N GLY A 243 -11.55 4.93 -0.69
CA GLY A 243 -10.11 5.07 -0.90
C GLY A 243 -9.72 5.98 -2.07
N GLY A 244 -8.41 6.11 -2.30
CA GLY A 244 -7.82 7.09 -3.22
C GLY A 244 -8.42 7.08 -4.63
N TYR A 245 -8.55 5.90 -5.24
CA TYR A 245 -9.13 5.74 -6.58
C TYR A 245 -10.61 6.16 -6.62
N VAL A 246 -11.36 5.94 -5.54
CA VAL A 246 -12.75 6.40 -5.45
C VAL A 246 -12.80 7.93 -5.37
N ASN A 247 -11.86 8.53 -4.64
CA ASN A 247 -11.77 9.97 -4.42
C ASN A 247 -11.30 10.77 -5.63
N THR A 248 -10.55 10.15 -6.55
CA THR A 248 -10.09 10.78 -7.79
C THR A 248 -10.94 10.32 -8.97
N GLU A 249 -10.80 9.07 -9.40
CA GLU A 249 -11.33 8.57 -10.67
C GLU A 249 -12.85 8.29 -10.64
N LEU A 250 -13.41 7.94 -9.47
CA LEU A 250 -14.84 7.62 -9.34
C LEU A 250 -15.68 8.73 -8.68
N ARG A 251 -15.09 9.90 -8.39
CA ARG A 251 -15.82 10.99 -7.73
C ARG A 251 -17.02 11.47 -8.54
N GLU A 252 -16.86 11.54 -9.86
CA GLU A 252 -17.88 11.96 -10.83
C GLU A 252 -18.56 10.76 -11.53
N LEU A 253 -18.59 9.60 -10.88
CA LEU A 253 -19.14 8.36 -11.42
C LEU A 253 -20.61 8.52 -11.84
N LYS A 254 -20.91 8.15 -13.09
CA LYS A 254 -22.28 8.13 -13.65
C LYS A 254 -22.79 6.73 -14.01
N ASP A 255 -21.88 5.77 -14.14
CA ASP A 255 -22.23 4.40 -14.53
C ASP A 255 -22.82 3.62 -13.34
N SER A 256 -24.10 3.27 -13.43
CA SER A 256 -24.81 2.61 -12.33
C SER A 256 -24.48 1.12 -12.20
N ARG A 257 -23.80 0.51 -13.18
CA ARG A 257 -23.36 -0.90 -13.14
C ARG A 257 -22.33 -1.16 -12.04
N VAL A 258 -21.63 -0.13 -11.58
CA VAL A 258 -20.75 -0.23 -10.40
C VAL A 258 -21.51 -0.75 -9.17
N PHE A 259 -22.79 -0.38 -9.06
CA PHE A 259 -23.66 -0.78 -7.95
C PHE A 259 -24.31 -2.16 -8.13
N ASP A 260 -23.93 -2.91 -9.16
CA ASP A 260 -24.19 -4.35 -9.23
C ASP A 260 -23.21 -5.13 -8.34
N TYR A 261 -22.05 -4.54 -8.02
CA TYR A 261 -21.00 -5.13 -7.21
C TYR A 261 -20.91 -4.49 -5.81
N PHE A 262 -21.08 -3.17 -5.72
CA PHE A 262 -21.05 -2.43 -4.45
C PHE A 262 -22.46 -1.97 -4.05
N ASP A 263 -22.79 -2.01 -2.76
CA ASP A 263 -23.99 -1.36 -2.24
C ASP A 263 -23.78 0.16 -2.11
N TYR A 264 -22.58 0.57 -1.70
CA TYR A 264 -22.22 1.98 -1.46
C TYR A 264 -20.75 2.23 -1.85
N LEU A 265 -20.46 3.42 -2.36
CA LEU A 265 -19.11 3.97 -2.38
C LEU A 265 -19.06 5.22 -1.50
N THR A 266 -17.95 5.40 -0.77
CA THR A 266 -17.74 6.53 0.14
C THR A 266 -16.60 7.40 -0.38
N LEU A 267 -16.77 8.72 -0.23
CA LEU A 267 -15.76 9.71 -0.62
C LEU A 267 -15.10 10.33 0.62
N ASP A 268 -13.85 10.76 0.41
CA ASP A 268 -12.92 11.36 1.34
C ASP A 268 -12.61 10.44 2.53
N ASP A 269 -12.57 10.98 3.74
CA ASP A 269 -12.29 10.26 4.97
C ASP A 269 -13.37 9.21 5.26
N GLY A 270 -12.93 7.99 5.54
CA GLY A 270 -13.81 6.84 5.68
C GLY A 270 -14.60 6.84 7.00
N GLU A 271 -14.11 7.50 8.04
CA GLU A 271 -14.61 7.40 9.41
C GLU A 271 -16.09 7.78 9.52
N ARG A 272 -16.46 8.98 9.07
CA ARG A 272 -17.85 9.45 9.14
C ARG A 272 -18.79 8.73 8.16
N PRO A 273 -18.50 8.62 6.85
CA PRO A 273 -19.36 7.90 5.91
C PRO A 273 -19.61 6.46 6.34
N PHE A 274 -18.56 5.74 6.74
CA PHE A 274 -18.65 4.34 7.10
C PHE A 274 -19.47 4.14 8.37
N LEU A 275 -19.23 4.93 9.42
CA LEU A 275 -20.04 4.88 10.65
C LEU A 275 -21.52 5.15 10.37
N THR A 276 -21.82 6.15 9.53
CA THR A 276 -23.20 6.49 9.15
C THR A 276 -23.89 5.33 8.42
N LEU A 277 -23.18 4.65 7.51
CA LEU A 277 -23.70 3.46 6.83
C LEU A 277 -23.93 2.28 7.81
N LEU A 278 -23.01 2.05 8.75
CA LEU A 278 -23.18 1.03 9.77
C LEU A 278 -24.40 1.30 10.68
N GLU A 279 -24.66 2.56 11.01
CA GLU A 279 -25.86 2.96 11.76
C GLU A 279 -27.15 2.66 10.99
N ASN A 280 -27.20 2.95 9.69
CA ASN A 280 -28.33 2.62 8.82
C ASN A 280 -28.56 1.10 8.78
N ILE A 281 -27.49 0.32 8.63
CA ILE A 281 -27.56 -1.15 8.56
C ILE A 281 -28.05 -1.72 9.89
N LYS A 282 -27.58 -1.17 11.02
CA LYS A 282 -27.98 -1.60 12.36
C LYS A 282 -29.43 -1.22 12.70
N ASN A 283 -29.90 -0.08 12.19
CA ASN A 283 -31.21 0.49 12.52
C ASN A 283 -32.07 0.76 11.27
N PRO A 284 -32.47 -0.27 10.51
CA PRO A 284 -33.15 -0.12 9.23
C PRO A 284 -34.56 0.51 9.31
N LYS A 285 -35.12 0.64 10.53
CA LYS A 285 -36.42 1.29 10.76
C LYS A 285 -36.32 2.82 10.82
N ASN A 286 -35.12 3.36 11.02
CA ASN A 286 -34.91 4.81 11.08
C ASN A 286 -34.74 5.36 9.67
N PRO A 287 -35.12 6.63 9.41
CA PRO A 287 -34.76 7.30 8.17
C PRO A 287 -33.24 7.25 7.96
N PRO A 288 -32.75 6.74 6.82
CA PRO A 288 -31.32 6.60 6.60
C PRO A 288 -30.67 7.98 6.44
N LYS A 289 -29.49 8.14 7.04
CA LYS A 289 -28.63 9.30 6.80
C LYS A 289 -27.45 8.89 5.94
N PHE A 290 -26.88 9.83 5.21
CA PHE A 290 -25.71 9.61 4.38
C PHE A 290 -24.70 10.72 4.61
N PHE A 291 -23.42 10.40 4.44
CA PHE A 291 -22.37 11.40 4.40
C PHE A 291 -21.42 11.01 3.28
N ARG A 292 -21.28 11.88 2.27
CA ARG A 292 -20.43 11.68 1.09
C ARG A 292 -20.51 10.26 0.50
N THR A 293 -21.73 9.76 0.36
CA THR A 293 -21.99 8.38 -0.08
C THR A 293 -22.60 8.39 -1.48
N LEU A 294 -21.93 7.74 -2.42
CA LEU A 294 -22.48 7.40 -3.73
C LEU A 294 -23.29 6.09 -3.62
N LEU A 295 -24.48 6.08 -4.20
CA LEU A 295 -25.37 4.93 -4.25
C LEU A 295 -26.22 4.94 -5.52
N ARG A 296 -26.83 3.78 -5.82
CA ARG A 296 -27.84 3.67 -6.88
C ARG A 296 -29.23 3.96 -6.32
N GLU A 297 -29.90 4.97 -6.86
CA GLU A 297 -31.30 5.31 -6.58
C GLU A 297 -32.06 5.46 -7.89
N GLN A 298 -33.18 4.75 -8.03
CA GLN A 298 -34.01 4.76 -9.25
C GLN A 298 -33.22 4.53 -10.55
N GLY A 299 -32.22 3.63 -10.50
CA GLY A 299 -31.37 3.26 -11.64
C GLY A 299 -30.24 4.25 -11.95
N ARG A 300 -30.11 5.35 -11.20
CA ARG A 300 -29.08 6.39 -11.40
C ARG A 300 -28.11 6.43 -10.22
N VAL A 301 -26.89 6.89 -10.49
CA VAL A 301 -25.91 7.19 -9.44
C VAL A 301 -26.25 8.52 -8.80
N VAL A 302 -26.34 8.55 -7.47
CA VAL A 302 -26.59 9.75 -6.69
C VAL A 302 -25.58 9.87 -5.56
N LEU A 303 -25.07 11.08 -5.33
CA LEU A 303 -24.29 11.43 -4.14
C LEU A 303 -25.25 11.95 -3.07
N LYS A 304 -25.27 11.30 -1.90
CA LYS A 304 -26.04 11.75 -0.74
C LYS A 304 -25.12 12.18 0.39
N SER A 305 -25.43 13.35 0.95
CA SER A 305 -24.76 13.89 2.13
C SER A 305 -25.72 14.76 2.92
N ASP A 306 -26.08 14.30 4.12
CA ASP A 306 -26.78 15.08 5.14
C ASP A 306 -25.81 16.08 5.80
N SER A 307 -26.36 17.01 6.59
CA SER A 307 -25.61 17.98 7.40
C SER A 307 -24.91 17.33 8.59
N LEU A 308 -23.89 16.53 8.29
CA LEU A 308 -22.96 15.91 9.24
C LEU A 308 -21.55 16.53 9.04
N HIS A 309 -20.63 16.22 9.94
CA HIS A 309 -19.25 16.71 9.91
C HIS A 309 -18.26 15.56 10.02
N ASP A 310 -17.06 15.74 9.48
CA ASP A 310 -15.96 14.78 9.61
C ASP A 310 -15.63 14.46 11.07
N ILE A 311 -14.98 13.33 11.27
CA ILE A 311 -14.34 13.01 12.54
C ILE A 311 -12.99 13.74 12.56
N PRO A 312 -12.73 14.65 13.51
CA PRO A 312 -11.44 15.31 13.60
C PRO A 312 -10.31 14.28 13.77
N LEU A 313 -9.14 14.52 13.19
CA LEU A 313 -8.04 13.54 13.21
C LEU A 313 -7.58 13.17 14.63
N LYS A 314 -7.69 14.12 15.57
CA LYS A 314 -7.41 13.89 17.00
C LYS A 314 -8.37 12.86 17.63
N ASP A 315 -9.57 12.72 17.09
CA ASP A 315 -10.66 11.87 17.59
C ASP A 315 -10.75 10.54 16.80
N ALA A 316 -10.02 10.39 15.68
CA ALA A 316 -10.00 9.20 14.82
C ALA A 316 -9.29 7.96 15.44
N GLY A 317 -8.72 8.10 16.66
CA GLY A 317 -8.05 7.02 17.36
C GLY A 317 -6.64 6.69 16.83
N VAL A 318 -6.14 5.52 17.20
CA VAL A 318 -4.79 5.04 16.82
C VAL A 318 -4.95 3.94 15.78
N PRO A 319 -4.21 3.95 14.66
CA PRO A 319 -4.23 2.84 13.71
C PRO A 319 -3.96 1.51 14.42
N SER A 320 -4.67 0.46 14.03
CA SER A 320 -4.45 -0.89 14.55
C SER A 320 -4.10 -1.82 13.40
N TYR A 321 -2.98 -2.52 13.55
CA TYR A 321 -2.45 -3.54 12.65
C TYR A 321 -2.85 -4.96 13.06
N GLU A 322 -3.55 -5.12 14.18
CA GLU A 322 -4.09 -6.41 14.60
C GLU A 322 -4.94 -7.06 13.50
N GLY A 323 -4.73 -8.35 13.26
CA GLY A 323 -5.35 -9.11 12.18
C GLY A 323 -4.52 -9.19 10.90
N LEU A 324 -3.50 -8.34 10.74
CA LEU A 324 -2.58 -8.39 9.60
C LEU A 324 -1.38 -9.30 9.89
N LEU A 325 -0.85 -9.93 8.84
CA LEU A 325 0.27 -10.87 8.92
C LEU A 325 1.63 -10.13 8.93
N LEU A 326 1.86 -9.29 9.94
CA LEU A 326 3.02 -8.38 9.99
C LEU A 326 4.37 -9.09 9.82
N ASP A 327 4.50 -10.31 10.34
CA ASP A 327 5.72 -11.13 10.24
C ASP A 327 5.90 -11.82 8.87
N ARG A 328 5.00 -11.60 7.91
CA ARG A 328 5.00 -12.25 6.59
C ARG A 328 5.19 -11.28 5.42
N TYR A 329 5.29 -9.97 5.64
CA TYR A 329 5.65 -9.01 4.60
C TYR A 329 7.10 -9.21 4.12
N LEU A 330 7.37 -8.84 2.88
CA LEU A 330 8.66 -9.09 2.22
C LEU A 330 9.55 -7.85 2.20
N SER A 331 10.84 -8.04 2.42
CA SER A 331 11.86 -7.01 2.23
C SER A 331 12.49 -7.16 0.84
N LEU A 332 11.92 -6.47 -0.15
CA LEU A 332 12.42 -6.48 -1.52
C LEU A 332 13.48 -5.40 -1.71
N ASN A 333 14.45 -5.68 -2.60
CA ASN A 333 15.46 -4.71 -2.98
C ASN A 333 15.35 -4.45 -4.49
N GLU A 334 14.60 -3.41 -4.85
CA GLU A 334 14.32 -3.02 -6.24
C GLU A 334 15.40 -2.11 -6.84
N GLY A 335 16.37 -1.66 -6.04
CA GLY A 335 17.41 -0.78 -6.53
C GLY A 335 18.49 -0.46 -5.49
N LEU A 336 19.66 -0.08 -5.96
CA LEU A 336 20.85 0.14 -5.14
C LEU A 336 20.84 1.47 -4.39
N ASN A 337 19.83 2.32 -4.65
CA ASN A 337 19.67 3.62 -4.00
C ASN A 337 19.18 3.43 -2.55
N PRO A 338 19.94 3.86 -1.52
CA PRO A 338 19.56 3.72 -0.11
C PRO A 338 18.21 4.35 0.22
N MET A 339 17.84 5.45 -0.43
CA MET A 339 16.54 6.06 -0.25
C MET A 339 15.44 5.10 -0.71
N HIS A 340 15.55 4.52 -1.92
CA HIS A 340 14.54 3.58 -2.44
C HIS A 340 14.31 2.36 -1.51
N ARG A 341 15.30 1.99 -0.70
CA ARG A 341 15.16 0.95 0.32
C ARG A 341 14.12 1.30 1.38
N LEU A 342 13.98 2.56 1.78
CA LEU A 342 13.00 2.96 2.80
C LEU A 342 11.55 2.65 2.38
N TRP A 343 11.28 2.61 1.07
CA TRP A 343 9.97 2.26 0.52
C TRP A 343 9.75 0.76 0.28
N SER A 344 10.80 -0.06 0.22
CA SER A 344 10.74 -1.44 -0.27
C SER A 344 11.36 -2.50 0.67
N ASP A 345 12.30 -2.09 1.51
CA ASP A 345 13.08 -2.93 2.42
C ASP A 345 12.58 -2.78 3.86
N GLY A 346 11.80 -3.75 4.31
CA GLY A 346 11.23 -3.80 5.65
C GLY A 346 9.87 -3.10 5.78
N ARG A 347 9.35 -3.19 7.00
CA ARG A 347 8.04 -2.64 7.39
C ARG A 347 8.24 -1.37 8.21
N TRP A 348 7.30 -0.44 8.06
CA TRP A 348 7.23 0.78 8.86
C TRP A 348 5.82 0.96 9.43
N ASN A 349 5.71 1.29 10.70
CA ASN A 349 4.45 1.77 11.27
C ASN A 349 4.09 3.11 10.59
N LYS A 350 2.92 3.16 9.96
CA LYS A 350 2.44 4.34 9.22
C LYS A 350 1.64 5.22 10.18
N LEU A 351 2.07 6.46 10.36
CA LEU A 351 1.39 7.42 11.22
C LEU A 351 1.28 8.79 10.53
N THR A 352 0.23 9.56 10.76
CA THR A 352 0.08 10.93 10.26
C THR A 352 0.30 11.93 11.38
N LEU A 353 1.06 12.99 11.10
CA LEU A 353 1.28 14.10 12.02
C LEU A 353 0.17 15.15 11.89
N ALA A 354 -0.39 15.28 10.69
CA ALA A 354 -1.51 16.14 10.36
C ALA A 354 -2.39 15.51 9.26
N HIS A 355 -3.68 15.85 9.28
CA HIS A 355 -4.54 15.68 8.12
C HIS A 355 -4.33 16.88 7.20
N GLY A 356 -4.40 16.71 5.89
CA GLY A 356 -4.24 17.82 4.94
C GLY A 356 -2.80 18.30 4.76
N CYS A 357 -2.59 19.09 3.72
CA CYS A 357 -1.34 19.80 3.49
C CYS A 357 -1.43 21.19 4.15
N TYR A 358 -0.41 21.65 4.88
CA TYR A 358 -0.39 23.03 5.39
C TYR A 358 -0.11 24.08 4.31
N TRP A 359 0.39 23.66 3.14
CA TRP A 359 0.79 24.56 2.06
C TRP A 359 -0.35 24.89 1.09
N LYS A 360 -1.05 23.88 0.54
CA LYS A 360 -2.24 23.99 -0.35
C LYS A 360 -2.11 24.97 -1.53
N LYS A 361 -0.91 25.20 -2.04
CA LYS A 361 -0.64 26.16 -3.12
C LYS A 361 0.13 25.57 -4.30
N CYS A 362 0.46 24.27 -4.26
CA CYS A 362 1.12 23.61 -5.39
C CYS A 362 0.17 23.57 -6.59
N THR A 363 0.60 24.10 -7.74
CA THR A 363 -0.22 24.18 -8.96
C THR A 363 -0.50 22.83 -9.61
N PHE A 364 0.30 21.81 -9.28
CA PHE A 364 0.16 20.44 -9.76
C PHE A 364 -0.65 19.54 -8.81
N CYS A 365 -0.90 19.99 -7.56
CA CYS A 365 -1.75 19.26 -6.63
C CYS A 365 -3.21 19.64 -6.86
N ASP A 366 -4.10 18.65 -6.78
CA ASP A 366 -5.53 18.95 -6.69
C ASP A 366 -5.88 19.41 -5.27
N VAL A 367 -5.69 20.70 -5.04
CA VAL A 367 -5.94 21.36 -3.74
C VAL A 367 -7.43 21.43 -3.39
N SER A 368 -8.33 20.99 -4.28
CA SER A 368 -9.76 20.93 -4.01
C SER A 368 -10.16 19.65 -3.24
N LEU A 369 -9.35 18.59 -3.31
CA LEU A 369 -9.60 17.34 -2.61
C LEU A 369 -9.47 17.52 -1.10
N ASP A 370 -10.38 16.90 -0.35
CA ASP A 370 -10.51 17.10 1.10
C ASP A 370 -9.25 16.69 1.88
N TYR A 371 -8.61 15.57 1.48
CA TYR A 371 -7.36 15.09 2.10
C TYR A 371 -6.15 16.02 1.87
N ILE A 372 -6.25 16.99 0.96
CA ILE A 372 -5.28 18.10 0.81
C ILE A 372 -5.80 19.35 1.52
N ASN A 373 -7.07 19.69 1.30
CA ASN A 373 -7.66 20.97 1.63
C ASN A 373 -8.02 21.13 3.12
N ARG A 374 -8.25 20.05 3.87
CA ARG A 374 -8.62 20.16 5.29
C ARG A 374 -7.40 19.92 6.17
N TYR A 375 -6.79 21.00 6.66
CA TYR A 375 -5.56 20.90 7.45
C TYR A 375 -5.87 20.81 8.95
N GLU A 376 -5.46 19.70 9.58
CA GLU A 376 -5.64 19.45 11.01
C GLU A 376 -4.35 18.90 11.64
N PRO A 377 -3.52 19.74 12.28
CA PRO A 377 -2.33 19.27 12.98
C PRO A 377 -2.68 18.57 14.29
N GLN A 378 -1.91 17.56 14.66
CA GLN A 378 -1.99 16.93 15.97
C GLN A 378 -0.99 17.54 16.96
N GLY A 379 -1.32 17.44 18.26
CA GLY A 379 -0.39 17.81 19.33
C GLY A 379 0.68 16.73 19.55
N ALA A 380 1.91 17.15 19.84
CA ALA A 380 3.05 16.26 20.05
C ALA A 380 2.79 15.17 21.10
N LYS A 381 2.13 15.51 22.21
CA LYS A 381 1.74 14.55 23.25
C LYS A 381 0.91 13.40 22.67
N LEU A 382 -0.13 13.73 21.90
CA LEU A 382 -1.00 12.73 21.28
C LEU A 382 -0.22 11.88 20.27
N ILE A 383 0.60 12.49 19.41
CA ILE A 383 1.42 11.77 18.43
C ILE A 383 2.32 10.74 19.14
N VAL A 384 2.99 11.15 20.22
CA VAL A 384 3.88 10.26 20.97
C VAL A 384 3.11 9.19 21.75
N ASP A 385 1.93 9.50 22.29
CA ASP A 385 1.03 8.50 22.89
C ASP A 385 0.65 7.41 21.85
N ARG A 386 0.35 7.82 20.61
CA ARG A 386 0.04 6.90 19.49
C ARG A 386 1.24 6.06 19.07
N ILE A 387 2.45 6.65 19.07
CA ILE A 387 3.71 5.95 18.80
C ILE A 387 3.93 4.83 19.83
N GLU A 388 3.78 5.11 21.12
CA GLU A 388 3.94 4.11 22.18
C GLU A 388 2.94 2.95 22.03
N GLN A 389 1.67 3.26 21.73
CA GLN A 389 0.66 2.24 21.51
C GLN A 389 0.97 1.36 20.29
N LEU A 390 1.45 1.95 19.19
CA LEU A 390 1.86 1.19 18.00
C LEU A 390 3.10 0.33 18.25
N ILE A 391 4.08 0.81 19.03
CA ILE A 391 5.21 0.00 19.47
C ILE A 391 4.72 -1.18 20.31
N GLN A 392 3.79 -0.95 21.23
CA GLN A 392 3.23 -2.00 22.08
C GLN A 392 2.47 -3.06 21.27
N GLU A 393 1.66 -2.64 20.28
CA GLU A 393 0.86 -3.55 19.46
C GLU A 393 1.74 -4.35 18.47
N THR A 394 2.72 -3.70 17.86
CA THR A 394 3.46 -4.27 16.73
C THR A 394 4.85 -4.79 17.07
N GLY A 395 5.42 -4.38 18.20
CA GLY A 395 6.80 -4.68 18.59
C GLY A 395 7.87 -3.93 17.80
N GLU A 396 7.49 -3.04 16.87
CA GLU A 396 8.42 -2.32 16.00
C GLU A 396 8.54 -0.83 16.36
N THR A 397 9.77 -0.31 16.29
CA THR A 397 10.11 1.10 16.57
C THR A 397 10.36 1.93 15.31
N GLY A 398 10.13 1.36 14.12
CA GLY A 398 10.26 2.05 12.84
C GLY A 398 8.97 2.75 12.43
N PHE A 399 9.03 4.04 12.09
CA PHE A 399 7.89 4.83 11.65
C PHE A 399 8.11 5.48 10.27
N HIS A 400 7.06 5.49 9.45
CA HIS A 400 6.98 6.32 8.26
C HIS A 400 5.81 7.29 8.41
N PHE A 401 6.12 8.58 8.43
CA PHE A 401 5.11 9.63 8.50
C PHE A 401 4.55 9.90 7.10
N VAL A 402 3.28 9.53 6.90
CA VAL A 402 2.61 9.51 5.58
C VAL A 402 1.92 10.82 5.22
N ASP A 403 2.28 11.91 5.90
CA ASP A 403 1.76 13.25 5.62
C ASP A 403 2.04 13.69 4.16
N GLU A 404 1.10 14.43 3.58
CA GLU A 404 1.25 15.11 2.29
C GLU A 404 2.49 16.04 2.30
N ALA A 405 2.67 16.75 3.42
CA ALA A 405 3.89 17.45 3.77
C ALA A 405 3.93 17.56 5.29
N ALA A 406 4.88 16.87 5.94
CA ALA A 406 5.04 16.87 7.38
C ALA A 406 5.29 18.29 7.90
N PRO A 407 4.44 18.83 8.79
CA PRO A 407 4.56 20.22 9.23
C PRO A 407 5.81 20.41 10.14
N PRO A 408 6.74 21.34 9.83
CA PRO A 408 7.98 21.48 10.59
C PRO A 408 7.78 21.76 12.08
N LYS A 409 6.77 22.58 12.44
CA LYS A 409 6.45 22.87 13.84
C LYS A 409 6.00 21.62 14.60
N VAL A 410 5.24 20.74 13.94
CA VAL A 410 4.77 19.48 14.53
C VAL A 410 5.94 18.50 14.67
N LEU A 411 6.82 18.43 13.66
CA LEU A 411 8.05 17.63 13.72
C LEU A 411 8.96 18.03 14.87
N VAL A 412 9.21 19.33 15.06
CA VAL A 412 10.03 19.85 16.17
C VAL A 412 9.40 19.48 17.52
N ALA A 413 8.11 19.75 17.70
CA ALA A 413 7.42 19.45 18.96
C ALA A 413 7.39 17.93 19.26
N MET A 414 7.19 17.10 18.23
CA MET A 414 7.27 15.64 18.36
C MET A 414 8.69 15.18 18.75
N ALA A 415 9.72 15.74 18.11
CA ALA A 415 11.12 15.41 18.40
C ALA A 415 11.49 15.74 19.85
N GLU A 416 11.10 16.91 20.33
CA GLU A 416 11.27 17.31 21.73
C GLU A 416 10.54 16.37 22.69
N GLU A 417 9.30 16.00 22.37
CA GLU A 417 8.49 15.11 23.21
C GLU A 417 9.06 13.68 23.27
N LEU A 418 9.55 13.14 22.15
CA LEU A 418 10.24 11.85 22.10
C LEU A 418 11.48 11.85 22.99
N ILE A 419 12.33 12.89 22.87
CA ILE A 419 13.54 13.05 23.68
C ILE A 419 13.19 13.20 25.16
N ARG A 420 12.19 14.03 25.48
CA ARG A 420 11.73 14.26 26.86
C ARG A 420 11.24 12.98 27.53
N ARG A 421 10.54 12.10 26.81
CA ARG A 421 10.08 10.80 27.32
C ARG A 421 11.13 9.70 27.26
N GLY A 422 12.26 9.92 26.58
CA GLY A 422 13.28 8.91 26.36
C GLY A 422 12.84 7.80 25.39
N ILE A 423 11.81 8.03 24.58
CA ILE A 423 11.30 7.07 23.60
C ILE A 423 12.23 7.07 22.39
N LYS A 424 12.68 5.88 21.99
CA LYS A 424 13.60 5.68 20.87
C LYS A 424 12.87 5.05 19.70
N ILE A 425 12.79 5.79 18.60
CA ILE A 425 12.26 5.32 17.33
C ILE A 425 13.23 5.63 16.20
N THR A 426 13.02 4.99 15.07
CA THR A 426 13.64 5.34 13.79
C THR A 426 12.54 5.81 12.87
N TRP A 427 12.70 6.96 12.21
CA TRP A 427 11.62 7.48 11.35
C TRP A 427 12.09 8.21 10.11
N TRP A 428 11.21 8.23 9.11
CA TRP A 428 11.33 9.05 7.92
C TRP A 428 9.96 9.57 7.48
N GLY A 429 9.92 10.58 6.61
CA GLY A 429 8.66 11.12 6.11
C GLY A 429 8.83 12.14 4.99
N ASN A 430 7.71 12.58 4.44
CA ASN A 430 7.69 13.56 3.35
C ASN A 430 7.68 14.98 3.90
N ILE A 431 8.55 15.84 3.40
CA ILE A 431 8.63 17.26 3.78
C ILE A 431 8.51 18.15 2.54
N ARG A 432 8.14 19.41 2.77
CA ARG A 432 8.36 20.48 1.80
C ARG A 432 9.64 21.23 2.20
N PHE A 433 10.57 21.44 1.27
CA PHE A 433 11.76 22.24 1.56
C PHE A 433 11.38 23.67 1.95
N GLU A 434 11.83 24.13 3.12
CA GLU A 434 11.57 25.47 3.62
C GLU A 434 12.65 25.96 4.59
N LYS A 435 12.68 27.29 4.81
CA LYS A 435 13.69 27.96 5.64
C LYS A 435 13.69 27.51 7.11
N THR A 436 12.61 26.87 7.55
CA THR A 436 12.45 26.36 8.91
C THR A 436 13.41 25.20 9.22
N PHE A 437 13.90 24.49 8.21
CA PHE A 437 14.89 23.41 8.38
C PHE A 437 16.32 23.98 8.52
N THR A 438 16.61 24.64 9.64
CA THR A 438 17.96 25.08 10.01
C THR A 438 18.81 23.91 10.49
N ARG A 439 20.12 24.11 10.64
CA ARG A 439 21.05 23.08 11.16
C ARG A 439 20.65 22.57 12.54
N GLU A 440 20.15 23.45 13.41
CA GLU A 440 19.74 23.11 14.77
C GLU A 440 18.46 22.26 14.75
N VAL A 441 17.49 22.64 13.92
CA VAL A 441 16.26 21.85 13.72
C VAL A 441 16.59 20.49 13.16
N THR A 442 17.43 20.41 12.14
CA THR A 442 17.81 19.12 11.56
C THR A 442 18.57 18.27 12.59
N GLN A 443 19.52 18.81 13.34
CA GLN A 443 20.18 18.08 14.44
C GLN A 443 19.18 17.53 15.48
N LEU A 444 18.18 18.31 15.86
CA LEU A 444 17.11 17.86 16.77
C LEU A 444 16.31 16.69 16.17
N LEU A 445 15.92 16.77 14.89
CA LEU A 445 15.21 15.68 14.22
C LEU A 445 16.06 14.40 14.16
N ALA A 446 17.37 14.50 13.91
CA ALA A 446 18.27 13.34 13.90
C ALA A 446 18.36 12.73 15.30
N GLN A 447 18.49 13.55 16.34
CA GLN A 447 18.52 13.10 17.74
C GLN A 447 17.24 12.39 18.19
N SER A 448 16.09 12.75 17.60
CA SER A 448 14.81 12.08 17.86
C SER A 448 14.59 10.81 17.03
N GLY A 449 15.51 10.48 16.11
CA GLY A 449 15.47 9.26 15.32
C GLY A 449 15.19 9.43 13.83
N CYS A 450 15.18 10.65 13.31
CA CYS A 450 15.04 10.88 11.86
C CYS A 450 16.24 10.28 11.12
N VAL A 451 15.99 9.34 10.22
CA VAL A 451 17.02 8.72 9.37
C VAL A 451 16.94 9.14 7.91
N ALA A 452 15.82 9.74 7.49
CA ALA A 452 15.69 10.29 6.16
C ALA A 452 14.46 11.18 6.03
N VAL A 453 14.48 12.04 5.00
CA VAL A 453 13.30 12.79 4.54
C VAL A 453 13.23 12.74 3.02
N SER A 454 12.03 12.64 2.48
CA SER A 454 11.74 12.83 1.05
C SER A 454 11.18 14.22 0.86
N GLY A 455 11.74 14.99 -0.05
CA GLY A 455 11.25 16.34 -0.37
C GLY A 455 11.00 16.52 -1.86
N GLY A 456 9.80 17.01 -2.21
CA GLY A 456 9.45 17.37 -3.58
C GLY A 456 10.27 18.57 -4.06
N LEU A 457 11.32 18.32 -4.85
CA LEU A 457 12.12 19.37 -5.49
C LEU A 457 11.40 19.96 -6.71
N GLU A 458 10.59 19.14 -7.38
CA GLU A 458 9.77 19.40 -8.56
C GLU A 458 10.53 19.93 -9.79
N VAL A 459 11.23 21.07 -9.69
CA VAL A 459 12.04 21.63 -10.76
C VAL A 459 13.25 22.38 -10.19
N ALA A 460 14.47 22.06 -10.64
CA ALA A 460 15.70 22.79 -10.28
C ALA A 460 15.97 23.99 -11.21
N SER A 461 14.96 24.82 -11.45
CA SER A 461 15.06 26.02 -12.30
C SER A 461 14.30 27.18 -11.68
N ASP A 462 15.00 28.23 -11.26
CA ASP A 462 14.42 29.41 -10.61
C ASP A 462 13.27 30.04 -11.41
N ARG A 463 13.32 29.94 -12.75
CA ARG A 463 12.25 30.43 -13.63
C ARG A 463 10.97 29.61 -13.49
N LEU A 464 11.08 28.29 -13.47
CA LEU A 464 9.93 27.38 -13.33
C LEU A 464 9.44 27.32 -11.88
N LEU A 465 10.35 27.41 -10.90
CA LEU A 465 10.03 27.56 -9.48
C LEU A 465 9.14 28.79 -9.22
N LYS A 466 9.45 29.94 -9.84
CA LYS A 466 8.61 31.14 -9.80
C LYS A 466 7.24 30.96 -10.46
N LEU A 467 7.14 30.15 -11.52
CA LEU A 467 5.87 29.87 -12.22
C LEU A 467 5.01 28.81 -11.50
N MET A 468 5.64 27.93 -10.71
CA MET A 468 4.98 26.86 -9.96
C MET A 468 4.72 27.21 -8.48
N GLU A 469 5.06 28.43 -8.04
CA GLU A 469 5.09 28.84 -6.62
C GLU A 469 5.90 27.90 -5.70
N THR A 470 6.92 27.23 -6.27
CA THR A 470 7.86 26.35 -5.57
C THR A 470 9.20 27.08 -5.28
N MET A 471 10.07 26.50 -4.44
CA MET A 471 11.12 27.26 -3.72
C MET A 471 12.57 27.09 -4.25
N LEU A 472 13.44 28.07 -3.91
CA LEU A 472 14.84 28.29 -4.35
C LEU A 472 15.88 27.22 -3.93
N VAL A 473 16.88 27.04 -4.81
CA VAL A 473 17.97 26.03 -4.78
C VAL A 473 18.83 25.99 -3.50
N ALA A 474 19.02 27.12 -2.80
CA ALA A 474 19.95 27.20 -1.65
C ALA A 474 19.51 26.41 -0.39
N THR A 475 18.21 26.13 -0.22
CA THR A 475 17.70 25.36 0.94
C THR A 475 17.99 23.86 0.80
N ILE A 476 18.19 23.41 -0.44
CA ILE A 476 18.42 22.00 -0.80
C ILE A 476 19.78 21.53 -0.26
N SER A 477 20.83 22.34 -0.38
CA SER A 477 22.19 21.96 0.03
C SER A 477 22.35 21.73 1.55
N LEU A 478 21.49 22.32 2.38
CA LEU A 478 21.51 22.10 3.84
C LEU A 478 20.83 20.79 4.24
N VAL A 479 19.79 20.37 3.51
CA VAL A 479 19.07 19.12 3.77
C VAL A 479 19.79 17.91 3.14
N ILE A 480 20.39 18.08 1.95
CA ILE A 480 21.12 17.01 1.26
C ILE A 480 22.39 16.57 2.02
N ASN A 481 23.06 17.48 2.75
CA ASN A 481 24.30 17.15 3.48
C ASN A 481 24.06 16.62 4.90
N TRP A 482 22.81 16.39 5.29
CA TRP A 482 22.42 16.05 6.66
C TRP A 482 21.98 14.58 6.84
N VAL A 483 21.61 13.89 5.76
CA VAL A 483 21.16 12.49 5.76
C VAL A 483 22.18 11.57 5.11
#